data_AF-A0A7L4QKT9-F1
#
_entry.id   AF-A0A7L4QKT9-F1
#
_cell.length_a   1.000
_cell.length_b   1.000
_cell.length_c   1.000
_cell.angle_alpha   90.00
_cell.angle_beta   90.00
_cell.angle_gamma   90.00
#
_symmetry.space_group_name_H-M   'P 1'
#
loop_
_entity.id
_entity.type
_entity.pdbx_description
1 polymer ?
#
loop_
_entity_poly.entity_id
_entity_poly.type
_entity_poly.pdbx_seq_one_letter_code
_entity_poly.pdbx_strand_id
1 'polypeptide(L)' 'MIRTRLQVAAGLNYDVFLKYLEWMISKDLVLMVSGEDGHERVLLTQKGIDSYTKLVRWINDFVREVEIPR' A
#
# COMPACT_ATOMS: atom_id res chain seq x y z
N MET A 1 -0.28 8.47 19.64
CA MET A 1 -0.42 7.94 18.26
C MET A 1 0.64 6.84 18.09
N ILE A 2 0.24 5.56 18.20
CA ILE A 2 1.18 4.43 18.09
C ILE A 2 1.70 4.41 16.65
N ARG A 3 3.03 4.36 16.48
CA ARG A 3 3.68 4.18 15.17
C ARG A 3 3.00 3.01 14.47
N THR A 4 2.30 3.27 13.36
CA THR A 4 1.51 2.23 12.70
C THR A 4 2.47 1.11 12.30
N ARG A 5 2.11 -0.15 12.60
CA ARG A 5 2.90 -1.32 12.15
C ARG A 5 3.16 -1.25 10.64
N LEU A 6 2.24 -0.63 9.90
CA LEU A 6 2.32 -0.40 8.48
C LEU A 6 3.42 0.60 8.08
N GLN A 7 3.56 1.73 8.78
CA GLN A 7 4.65 2.68 8.50
C GLN A 7 6.02 2.04 8.71
N VAL A 8 6.18 1.30 9.82
CA VAL A 8 7.43 0.59 10.12
C VAL A 8 7.71 -0.48 9.07
N ALA A 9 6.71 -1.26 8.68
CA ALA A 9 6.85 -2.28 7.63
C ALA A 9 7.15 -1.69 6.25
N ALA A 10 6.63 -0.50 5.95
CA ALA A 10 6.92 0.21 4.70
C ALA A 10 8.33 0.85 4.68
N GLY A 11 9.01 0.96 5.83
CA GLY A 11 10.35 1.57 5.91
C GLY A 11 10.35 3.08 5.60
N LEU A 12 9.20 3.74 5.66
CA LEU A 12 9.05 5.15 5.33
C LEU A 12 9.12 6.02 6.58
N ASN A 13 9.59 7.26 6.44
CA ASN A 13 9.32 8.29 7.44
C ASN A 13 7.78 8.47 7.58
N TYR A 14 7.30 8.77 8.79
CA TYR A 14 5.88 8.95 9.08
C TYR A 14 5.17 10.00 8.20
N ASP A 15 5.79 11.14 7.93
CA ASP A 15 5.20 12.20 7.11
C ASP A 15 5.04 11.76 5.65
N VAL A 16 6.03 11.03 5.15
CA VAL A 16 6.01 10.46 3.80
C VAL A 16 4.96 9.35 3.71
N PHE A 17 4.90 8.49 4.74
CA PHE A 17 3.86 7.47 4.86
C PHE A 17 2.46 8.07 4.82
N LEU A 18 2.20 9.15 5.58
CA LEU A 18 0.90 9.82 5.59
C LEU A 18 0.54 10.37 4.20
N LYS A 19 1.47 11.03 3.51
CA LYS A 19 1.23 11.54 2.15
C LYS A 19 0.84 10.43 1.18
N TYR A 20 1.51 9.29 1.23
CA TYR A 20 1.16 8.14 0.40
C TYR A 20 -0.18 7.53 0.80
N LEU A 21 -0.45 7.41 2.10
CA LEU A 21 -1.72 6.87 2.59
C LEU A 21 -2.89 7.76 2.16
N GLU A 22 -2.79 9.08 2.34
CA GLU A 22 -3.78 10.05 1.86
C GLU A 22 -3.98 9.96 0.35
N TRP A 23 -2.89 9.84 -0.42
CA TRP A 23 -2.99 9.66 -1.85
C TRP A 23 -3.71 8.35 -2.21
N MET A 24 -3.40 7.23 -1.55
CA MET A 24 -4.06 5.94 -1.80
C MET A 24 -5.55 5.98 -1.44
N ILE A 25 -5.93 6.69 -0.36
CA ILE A 25 -7.32 6.95 0.02
C ILE A 25 -8.01 7.80 -1.08
N SER A 26 -7.37 8.88 -1.53
CA SER A 26 -7.92 9.75 -2.59
C SER A 26 -8.16 9.03 -3.92
N LYS A 27 -7.44 7.92 -4.15
CA LYS A 27 -7.57 7.07 -5.34
C LYS A 27 -8.53 5.90 -5.13
N ASP A 28 -9.17 5.80 -3.98
CA ASP A 28 -10.07 4.69 -3.63
C ASP A 28 -9.35 3.33 -3.71
N LEU A 29 -8.07 3.28 -3.33
CA LEU A 29 -7.29 2.05 -3.30
C LEU A 29 -7.32 1.40 -1.91
N VAL A 30 -7.45 2.21 -0.87
CA VAL A 30 -7.51 1.77 0.53
C VAL A 30 -8.60 2.54 1.27
N LEU A 31 -9.11 1.94 2.33
CA LEU A 31 -10.03 2.57 3.27
C LEU A 31 -9.52 2.45 4.70
N MET A 32 -9.83 3.45 5.52
CA MET A 32 -9.56 3.47 6.95
C MET A 32 -10.80 2.99 7.71
N VAL A 33 -10.63 2.01 8.58
CA VAL A 33 -11.70 1.48 9.44
C VAL A 33 -11.29 1.62 10.88
N SER A 34 -12.14 2.25 11.68
CA SER A 34 -11.98 2.27 13.14
C SER A 34 -12.42 0.93 13.70
N GLY A 35 -11.51 0.22 14.36
CA GLY A 35 -11.82 -0.98 15.12
C GLY A 35 -12.56 -0.64 16.41
N GLU A 36 -13.34 -1.60 16.92
CA GLU A 36 -14.03 -1.50 18.22
C GLU A 36 -13.05 -1.34 19.41
N ASP A 37 -11.78 -1.71 19.20
CA ASP A 37 -10.65 -1.53 20.11
C ASP A 37 -10.08 -0.09 20.11
N GLY A 38 -10.66 0.82 19.34
CA GLY A 38 -10.17 2.19 19.17
C GLY A 38 -8.93 2.31 18.28
N HIS A 39 -8.55 1.23 17.58
CA HIS A 39 -7.43 1.24 16.65
C HIS A 39 -7.89 1.39 15.21
N GLU A 40 -7.25 2.29 14.46
CA GLU A 40 -7.48 2.42 13.03
C GLU A 40 -6.75 1.32 12.24
N ARG A 41 -7.45 0.75 11.26
CA ARG A 41 -6.95 -0.29 10.37
C ARG A 41 -7.07 0.17 8.92
N VAL A 42 -6.07 -0.17 8.12
CA VAL A 42 -6.07 0.07 6.67
C VAL A 42 -6.52 -1.20 5.97
N LEU A 43 -7.56 -1.13 5.15
CA LEU A 43 -8.00 -2.25 4.29
C LEU A 43 -7.88 -1.86 2.81
N LEU A 44 -7.63 -2.83 1.95
CA LEU A 44 -7.71 -2.64 0.50
C LEU A 44 -9.17 -2.60 0.06
N THR A 45 -9.50 -1.68 -0.85
CA THR A 45 -10.78 -1.73 -1.58
C THR A 45 -10.69 -2.80 -2.67
N GLN A 46 -11.83 -3.18 -3.28
CA GLN A 46 -11.81 -4.05 -4.46
C GLN A 46 -10.95 -3.45 -5.59
N LYS A 47 -11.08 -2.15 -5.82
CA LYS A 47 -10.26 -1.41 -6.80
C LYS A 47 -8.77 -1.46 -6.45
N GLY A 48 -8.42 -1.39 -5.17
CA GLY A 48 -7.05 -1.55 -4.68
C GLY A 48 -6.48 -2.93 -4.99
N ILE A 49 -7.25 -3.98 -4.72
CA ILE A 49 -6.89 -5.37 -5.03
C ILE A 49 -6.64 -5.56 -6.53
N ASP A 50 -7.56 -5.08 -7.37
CA ASP A 50 -7.47 -5.20 -8.82
C ASP A 50 -6.26 -4.44 -9.37
N SER A 51 -6.02 -3.23 -8.85
CA SER A 51 -4.91 -2.37 -9.24
C SER A 51 -3.55 -2.96 -8.85
N TYR A 52 -3.45 -3.50 -7.62
CA TYR A 52 -2.25 -4.23 -7.17
C TYR A 52 -1.97 -5.44 -8.05
N THR A 53 -3.01 -6.23 -8.35
CA THR A 53 -2.88 -7.43 -9.20
C THR A 53 -2.38 -7.08 -10.59
N LYS A 54 -2.94 -6.02 -11.20
CA LYS A 54 -2.50 -5.53 -12.51
C LYS A 54 -1.04 -5.06 -12.48
N LEU A 55 -0.65 -4.32 -11.45
CA LEU A 55 0.72 -3.83 -11.28
C LEU A 55 1.72 -4.98 -11.13
N VAL A 56 1.44 -5.95 -10.26
CA VAL A 56 2.34 -7.09 -10.04
C VAL A 56 2.48 -7.94 -11.30
N ARG A 57 1.38 -8.18 -12.03
CA ARG A 57 1.43 -8.88 -13.33
C ARG A 57 2.31 -8.11 -14.31
N TRP A 58 2.07 -6.81 -14.48
CA TRP A 58 2.88 -5.97 -15.35
C TRP A 58 4.37 -5.99 -14.97
N ILE A 59 4.71 -5.90 -13.67
CA ILE A 59 6.11 -6.02 -13.23
C ILE A 59 6.68 -7.38 -13.60
N ASN A 60 5.96 -8.47 -13.36
CA ASN A 60 6.46 -9.80 -13.69
C ASN A 60 6.64 -10.00 -15.20
N ASP A 61 5.73 -9.47 -16.01
CA ASP A 61 5.76 -9.63 -17.46
C ASP A 61 6.88 -8.80 -18.09
N PHE A 62 7.13 -7.57 -17.61
CA PHE A 62 8.07 -6.64 -18.25
C PHE A 62 9.44 -6.55 -17.55
N VAL A 63 9.52 -6.79 -16.25
CA VAL A 63 10.78 -6.64 -15.49
C VAL A 63 11.54 -7.95 -15.38
N ARG A 64 10.87 -9.11 -15.38
CA ARG A 64 11.57 -10.41 -15.33
C ARG A 64 12.15 -10.86 -16.68
N GLU A 65 11.70 -10.29 -17.79
CA GLU A 65 12.36 -10.48 -19.09
C GLU A 65 13.68 -9.70 -19.20
N VAL A 66 13.94 -8.76 -18.29
CA VAL A 66 15.25 -8.13 -18.15
C VAL A 66 16.10 -9.00 -17.25
N GLU A 67 16.76 -10.00 -17.83
CA GLU A 67 17.90 -10.67 -17.18
C GLU A 67 18.93 -9.60 -16.78
N ILE A 68 19.04 -9.32 -15.48
CA ILE A 68 20.15 -8.57 -14.93
C ILE A 68 21.37 -9.52 -15.02
N PRO A 69 22.41 -9.20 -15.81
CA PRO A 69 23.61 -10.02 -15.85
C PRO A 69 24.20 -10.10 -14.43
N ARG A 70 24.58 -11.31 -14.01
CA ARG A 70 25.25 -11.55 -12.72
C ARG A 70 26.55 -10.77 -12.58
#